data_AF-A0A9X0HTE2-F1
#
_entry.id   AF-A0A9X0HTE2-F1
#
_cell.length_a   1.000
_cell.length_b   1.000
_cell.length_c   1.000
_cell.angle_alpha   90.00
_cell.angle_beta   90.00
_cell.angle_gamma   90.00
#
_symmetry.space_group_name_H-M   'P 1'
#
loop_
_entity.id
_entity.type
_entity.pdbx_description
1 polymer ?
#
loop_
_entity_poly.entity_id
_entity_poly.type
_entity_poly.pdbx_seq_one_letter_code
_entity_poly.pdbx_strand_id
1 'polypeptide(L)' 'MSLYDYRASQQIGAADPPFHALIMAAIRKADTGNAARLRMAFPDTFAEFEARYNAPGGMLPEDQAVGGVR' A
#
# COMPACT_ATOMS: atom_id res chain seq x y z
N MET A 1 -3.66 5.91 -18.90
CA MET A 1 -2.22 6.18 -18.77
C MET A 1 -1.81 7.16 -19.85
N SER A 2 -1.01 8.15 -19.48
CA SER A 2 -0.49 9.23 -20.33
C SER A 2 1.03 9.36 -20.18
N LEU A 3 1.68 10.19 -21.01
CA LEU A 3 3.10 10.54 -20.84
C LEU A 3 3.38 11.18 -19.47
N TYR A 4 2.42 11.92 -18.93
CA TYR A 4 2.52 12.50 -17.60
C TYR A 4 2.62 11.40 -16.53
N ASP A 5 1.72 10.41 -16.58
CA ASP A 5 1.72 9.29 -15.62
C ASP A 5 3.03 8.50 -15.67
N TYR A 6 3.59 8.30 -16.86
CA TYR A 6 4.87 7.60 -17.04
C TYR A 6 6.05 8.38 -16.45
N ARG A 7 6.11 9.70 -16.64
CA ARG A 7 7.16 10.54 -16.03
C ARG A 7 7.04 10.57 -14.51
N ALA A 8 5.81 10.65 -14.00
CA ALA A 8 5.56 10.53 -12.57
C ALA A 8 6.01 9.16 -12.03
N SER A 9 5.78 8.06 -12.77
CA SER A 9 6.25 6.73 -12.34
C SER A 9 7.77 6.62 -12.32
N GLN A 10 8.49 7.31 -13.22
CA GLN A 10 9.96 7.40 -13.16
C GLN A 10 10.44 8.13 -11.90
N GLN A 11 9.77 9.24 -11.53
CA GLN A 11 10.10 9.99 -10.32
C GLN A 11 9.86 9.16 -9.05
N ILE A 12 8.74 8.42 -9.00
CA ILE A 12 8.45 7.49 -7.91
C ILE A 12 9.51 6.39 -7.83
N GLY A 13 9.86 5.79 -8.97
CA GLY A 13 10.89 4.75 -9.03
C GLY A 13 12.28 5.23 -8.59
N ALA A 14 12.63 6.50 -8.86
CA ALA A 14 13.90 7.09 -8.44
C ALA A 14 14.03 7.22 -6.91
N ALA A 15 12.92 7.25 -6.18
CA ALA A 15 12.92 7.25 -4.70
C ALA A 15 13.09 5.84 -4.09
N ASP A 16 13.16 4.80 -4.93
CA ASP A 16 13.31 3.39 -4.54
C ASP A 16 12.38 2.92 -3.40
N PRO A 17 11.07 3.21 -3.45
CA PRO A 17 10.15 2.76 -2.42
C PRO A 17 9.99 1.23 -2.46
N PRO A 18 9.70 0.58 -1.31
CA PRO A 18 9.37 -0.84 -1.30
C PRO A 18 8.19 -1.13 -2.24
N PHE A 19 8.25 -2.25 -2.96
CA PHE A 19 7.21 -2.60 -3.93
C PHE A 19 5.80 -2.64 -3.33
N HIS A 20 5.62 -3.23 -2.13
CA HIS A 20 4.32 -3.24 -1.46
C HIS A 20 3.84 -1.83 -1.07
N ALA A 21 4.74 -0.88 -0.80
CA ALA A 21 4.36 0.51 -0.55
C ALA A 21 3.72 1.15 -1.79
N LEU A 22 4.19 0.81 -2.99
CA LEU A 22 3.58 1.27 -4.25
C LEU A 22 2.17 0.72 -4.42
N ILE A 23 1.96 -0.57 -4.12
CA ILE A 23 0.63 -1.19 -4.19
C ILE A 23 -0.30 -0.57 -3.15
N MET A 24 0.15 -0.39 -1.91
CA MET A 24 -0.64 0.25 -0.85
C MET A 24 -1.00 1.70 -1.21
N ALA A 25 -0.09 2.45 -1.84
CA ALA A 25 -0.38 3.79 -2.35
C ALA A 25 -1.40 3.76 -3.50
N ALA A 26 -1.33 2.76 -4.39
CA ALA A 26 -2.30 2.56 -5.44
C ALA A 26 -3.69 2.23 -4.89
N ILE A 27 -3.78 1.33 -3.90
CA ILE A 27 -5.03 0.98 -3.20
C ILE A 27 -5.64 2.24 -2.55
N ARG A 28 -4.82 3.02 -1.84
CA ARG A 28 -5.24 4.28 -1.20
C ARG A 28 -5.85 5.29 -2.18
N LYS A 29 -5.33 5.34 -3.41
CA LYS A 29 -5.77 6.28 -4.45
C LYS A 29 -6.94 5.75 -5.30
N ALA A 30 -7.16 4.44 -5.32
CA ALA A 30 -8.06 3.79 -6.27
C ALA A 30 -9.53 4.17 -6.04
N ASP A 31 -10.28 4.30 -7.13
CA ASP A 31 -11.74 4.22 -7.10
C ASP A 31 -12.21 2.78 -6.84
N THR A 32 -13.52 2.58 -6.65
CA THR A 32 -14.12 1.27 -6.35
C THR A 32 -13.76 0.18 -7.37
N GLY A 33 -13.68 0.53 -8.66
CA GLY A 33 -13.39 -0.43 -9.72
C GLY A 33 -11.92 -0.86 -9.74
N ASN A 34 -11.01 0.10 -9.60
CA ASN A 34 -9.58 -0.18 -9.51
C ASN A 34 -9.21 -0.86 -8.18
N ALA A 35 -9.88 -0.51 -7.08
CA ALA A 35 -9.71 -1.18 -5.80
C ALA A 35 -10.11 -2.66 -5.90
N ALA A 36 -11.21 -2.99 -6.58
CA ALA A 36 -11.61 -4.38 -6.79
C ALA A 36 -10.57 -5.17 -7.60
N ARG A 37 -9.99 -4.58 -8.66
CA ARG A 37 -8.89 -5.20 -9.42
C ARG A 37 -7.65 -5.42 -8.58
N LEU A 38 -7.26 -4.42 -7.79
CA LEU A 38 -6.11 -4.51 -6.89
C LEU A 38 -6.33 -5.57 -5.81
N ARG A 39 -7.54 -5.68 -5.25
CA ARG A 39 -7.89 -6.74 -4.29
C ARG A 39 -7.77 -8.14 -4.88
N MET A 40 -8.14 -8.33 -6.14
CA MET A 40 -7.98 -9.62 -6.82
C MET A 40 -6.51 -9.94 -7.13
N ALA A 41 -5.71 -8.95 -7.51
CA ALA A 41 -4.31 -9.16 -7.90
C ALA A 41 -3.34 -9.28 -6.71
N PHE A 42 -3.62 -8.57 -5.61
CA PHE A 42 -2.77 -8.51 -4.41
C PHE A 42 -3.61 -8.68 -3.14
N PRO A 43 -4.29 -9.82 -2.95
CA PRO A 43 -5.24 -10.01 -1.86
C PRO A 43 -4.62 -9.80 -0.48
N ASP A 44 -3.42 -10.33 -0.24
CA ASP A 44 -2.73 -10.21 1.06
C ASP A 44 -2.32 -8.76 1.35
N THR A 45 -1.80 -8.04 0.35
CA THR A 45 -1.44 -6.62 0.51
C THR A 45 -2.68 -5.75 0.71
N PHE A 46 -3.81 -6.11 0.11
CA PHE A 46 -5.08 -5.40 0.30
C PHE A 46 -5.61 -5.61 1.72
N ALA A 47 -5.60 -6.86 2.21
CA ALA A 47 -6.02 -7.18 3.58
C ALA A 47 -5.14 -6.45 4.61
N GLU A 48 -3.82 -6.45 4.42
CA GLU A 48 -2.86 -5.72 5.26
C GLU A 48 -3.15 -4.21 5.24
N PHE A 49 -3.35 -3.64 4.04
CA PHE A 49 -3.68 -2.22 3.89
C PHE A 49 -4.98 -1.88 4.62
N GLU A 50 -6.03 -2.67 4.46
CA GLU A 50 -7.33 -2.45 5.09
C GLU A 50 -7.24 -2.55 6.63
N ALA A 51 -6.53 -3.55 7.15
CA ALA A 51 -6.27 -3.70 8.58
C ALA A 51 -5.55 -2.46 9.14
N ARG A 52 -4.48 -2.02 8.49
CA ARG A 52 -3.71 -0.83 8.92
C ARG A 52 -4.49 0.47 8.74
N TYR A 53 -5.23 0.64 7.65
CA TYR A 53 -6.00 1.86 7.40
C TYR A 53 -7.07 2.11 8.47
N ASN A 54 -7.63 1.03 9.02
CA ASN A 54 -8.65 1.07 10.07
C ASN A 54 -8.07 1.05 11.49
N ALA A 55 -6.76 0.80 11.65
CA ALA A 55 -6.10 0.78 12.94
C ALA A 55 -5.61 2.17 13.38
N PRO A 56 -5.67 2.51 14.68
CA PRO A 56 -5.08 3.75 15.20
C PRO A 56 -3.59 3.86 14.85
N GLY A 57 -3.23 4.89 14.09
CA GLY A 57 -1.84 5.11 13.66
C GLY A 57 -1.28 4.05 12.71
N GLY A 58 -2.11 3.14 12.17
CA GLY A 58 -1.64 2.07 11.29
C GLY A 58 -0.91 0.91 11.98
N MET A 59 -0.97 0.85 13.31
CA MET A 59 -0.31 -0.16 14.12
C MET A 59 -1.24 -1.34 14.37
N LEU A 60 -0.81 -2.54 14.00
CA LEU A 60 -1.52 -3.78 14.29
C LEU A 60 -1.12 -4.33 15.67
N PRO A 61 -1.95 -5.16 16.31
CA PRO A 61 -1.62 -5.78 17.60
C PRO A 61 -0.28 -6.51 17.62
N GLU A 62 0.06 -7.21 16.54
CA GLU A 62 1.32 -7.93 16.36
C GLU A 62 2.55 -7.01 16.32
N ASP A 63 2.42 -5.75 15.86
CA ASP A 63 3.52 -4.79 15.83
C ASP A 63 3.97 -4.43 17.26
N GLN A 64 3.07 -4.51 18.25
CA GLN A 64 3.37 -4.25 19.66
C GLN A 64 4.08 -5.42 20.34
N ALA A 65 3.79 -6.66 19.94
CA ALA A 65 4.40 -7.86 20.51
C ALA A 65 5.90 -7.98 20.20
N VAL A 66 6.35 -7.44 19.07
CA VAL A 66 7.77 -7.42 18.67
C VAL A 66 8.55 -6.30 19.40
N GLY A 67 7.87 -5.35 20.04
CA GLY A 67 8.47 -4.25 20.80
C GLY A 67 8.84 -4.57 22.26
N GLY A 68 8.57 -5.79 22.74
CA GLY A 68 8.70 -6.17 24.16
C GLY A 68 10.01 -6.85 24.58
N VAL A 69 10.99 -6.99 23.68
CA VAL A 69 12.32 -7.52 24.04
C VAL A 69 13.41 -6.66 23.40
N ARG A 70 13.79 -5.58 24.10
CA ARG A 70 15.16 -5.07 24.16
C ARG A 70 15.42 -4.50 25.55
#